data_AF-A0A1X0BC20-F1
#
_entry.id   AF-A0A1X0BC20-F1
#
_cell.length_a   1.000
_cell.length_b   1.000
_cell.length_c   1.000
_cell.angle_alpha   90.00
_cell.angle_beta   90.00
_cell.angle_gamma   90.00
#
_symmetry.space_group_name_H-M   'P 1'
#
loop_
_entity.id
_entity.type
_entity.pdbx_description
1 polymer ?
#
loop_
_entity_poly.entity_id
_entity_poly.type
_entity_poly.pdbx_seq_one_letter_code
_entity_poly.pdbx_strand_id
1 'polypeptide(L)' 'MKIALDPTPFHHSHELLEFPKLVAELGYEYLQLTPHRDFIPFFNHPRADDDLVAT' A
#
# COMPACT_ATOMS: atom_id res chain seq x y z
N MET A 1 10.02 -20.41 -1.44
CA MET A 1 10.41 -19.16 -2.13
C MET A 1 9.19 -18.26 -2.15
N LYS A 2 9.32 -16.96 -1.83
CA LYS A 2 8.20 -16.00 -1.87
C LYS A 2 8.41 -15.03 -3.04
N ILE A 3 7.36 -14.77 -3.81
CA ILE A 3 7.37 -13.79 -4.90
C ILE A 3 6.32 -12.73 -4.57
N ALA A 4 6.74 -11.46 -4.54
CA ALA A 4 5.88 -10.33 -4.23
C ALA A 4 5.82 -9.36 -5.40
N LEU A 5 4.65 -8.76 -5.63
CA LEU A 5 4.48 -7.67 -6.58
C LEU A 5 4.62 -6.32 -5.87
N ASP A 6 5.36 -5.40 -6.49
CA ASP A 6 5.33 -3.96 -6.17
C ASP A 6 4.26 -3.29 -7.06
N PRO A 7 3.19 -2.70 -6.48
CA PRO A 7 2.09 -2.10 -7.23
C PRO A 7 2.38 -0.66 -7.65
N THR A 8 3.58 -0.13 -7.46
CA THR A 8 3.98 1.24 -7.87
C THR A 8 3.53 1.62 -9.29
N PRO A 9 3.63 0.73 -10.30
CA PRO A 9 3.12 1.04 -11.64
C PRO A 9 1.62 1.40 -11.70
N PHE A 10 0.82 0.97 -10.72
CA PHE A 10 -0.63 1.17 -10.66
C PHE A 10 -1.06 2.40 -9.85
N HIS A 11 -0.15 3.15 -9.24
CA HIS A 11 -0.48 4.35 -8.43
C HIS A 11 -1.26 5.44 -9.18
N HIS A 12 -1.22 5.44 -10.52
CA HIS A 12 -1.92 6.42 -11.36
C HIS A 12 -3.37 6.01 -11.68
N SER A 13 -3.75 4.76 -11.40
CA SER A 13 -5.05 4.20 -11.77
C SER A 13 -5.79 3.53 -10.61
N HIS A 14 -5.11 3.27 -9.49
CA HIS A 14 -5.65 2.59 -8.33
C HIS A 14 -5.22 3.29 -7.04
N GLU A 15 -6.13 3.32 -6.07
CA GLU A 15 -5.89 3.85 -4.72
C GLU A 15 -5.24 2.80 -3.81
N LEU A 16 -4.63 3.24 -2.71
CA LEU A 16 -3.85 2.38 -1.79
C LEU A 16 -4.60 1.12 -1.34
N LEU A 17 -5.89 1.25 -1.02
CA LEU A 17 -6.71 0.15 -0.50
C LEU A 17 -7.13 -0.84 -1.59
N GLU A 18 -6.93 -0.53 -2.86
CA GLU A 18 -7.26 -1.41 -3.99
C GLU A 18 -6.12 -2.39 -4.30
N PHE A 19 -4.88 -2.07 -3.92
CA PHE A 19 -3.71 -2.88 -4.26
C PHE A 19 -3.75 -4.33 -3.77
N PRO A 20 -4.22 -4.67 -2.55
CA PRO A 20 -4.30 -6.06 -2.12
C PRO A 20 -5.16 -6.92 -3.04
N LYS A 21 -6.28 -6.36 -3.51
CA LYS A 21 -7.18 -7.05 -4.45
C LYS A 21 -6.53 -7.18 -5.84
N LEU A 22 -5.98 -6.09 -6.36
CA LEU A 22 -5.30 -6.06 -7.67
C LEU A 22 -4.17 -7.09 -7.75
N VAL A 23 -3.31 -7.14 -6.73
CA VAL A 23 -2.15 -8.05 -6.68
C VAL A 23 -2.60 -9.51 -6.64
N ALA A 24 -3.67 -9.81 -5.89
CA ALA A 24 -4.26 -11.14 -5.85
C ALA A 24 -4.88 -11.55 -7.22
N GLU A 25 -5.58 -10.63 -7.90
CA GLU A 25 -6.14 -10.86 -9.24
C GLU A 25 -5.06 -11.10 -10.30
N LEU A 26 -3.86 -10.53 -10.12
CA LEU A 26 -2.68 -10.77 -10.95
C LEU A 26 -1.92 -12.07 -10.60
N GLY A 27 -2.38 -12.82 -9.59
CA GLY A 27 -1.84 -14.14 -9.22
C GLY A 27 -0.70 -14.11 -8.19
N TYR A 28 -0.49 -13.00 -7.50
CA TYR A 28 0.55 -12.89 -6.48
C TYR A 28 -0.04 -13.09 -5.08
N GLU A 29 0.63 -13.90 -4.26
CA GLU A 29 0.27 -14.13 -2.85
C GLU A 29 0.83 -13.02 -1.93
N TYR A 30 1.94 -12.39 -2.33
CA TYR A 30 2.63 -11.38 -1.52
C TYR A 30 2.61 -10.03 -2.21
N LEU A 31 2.46 -8.98 -1.41
CA LEU A 31 2.54 -7.58 -1.82
C LEU A 31 3.76 -6.96 -1.13
N GLN A 32 4.61 -6.28 -1.90
CA GLN A 32 5.61 -5.37 -1.35
C GLN A 32 5.11 -3.94 -1.54
N LEU A 33 4.78 -3.26 -0.44
CA LEU A 33 4.35 -1.86 -0.49
C LEU A 33 5.58 -0.95 -0.38
N THR A 34 6.02 -0.44 -1.52
CA THR A 34 6.93 0.72 -1.61
C THR A 34 6.20 1.96 -1.07
N PRO A 35 6.92 2.98 -0.58
CA PRO A 35 6.28 4.13 0.06
C PRO A 35 5.19 4.77 -0.83
N HIS A 36 3.94 4.61 -0.42
CA HIS A 36 2.78 5.23 -1.06
C HIS A 36 2.54 6.63 -0.47
N ARG A 37 2.02 7.60 -1.23
CA ARG A 37 1.73 8.95 -0.70
C ARG A 37 0.83 8.92 0.54
N ASP A 38 -0.10 7.98 0.58
CA ASP A 38 -1.07 7.83 1.68
C ASP A 38 -0.50 6.99 2.84
N PHE A 39 0.71 6.45 2.69
CA PHE A 39 1.38 5.64 3.70
C PHE A 39 2.73 6.24 4.15
N ILE A 40 3.32 7.15 3.36
CA ILE A 40 4.61 7.78 3.63
C ILE A 40 4.69 8.51 4.98
N PRO A 41 3.61 9.14 5.52
CA PRO A 41 3.68 9.77 6.82
C PRO A 41 4.04 8.78 7.93
N PHE A 42 3.51 7.55 7.86
CA PHE A 42 3.78 6.49 8.84
C PHE A 42 5.19 5.89 8.71
N PHE A 43 5.80 5.98 7.53
CA PHE A 43 7.19 5.53 7.33
C PHE A 43 8.19 6.53 7.92
N ASN A 44 7.96 7.83 7.73
CA ASN A 44 8.85 8.88 8.23
C ASN A 44 8.63 9.19 9.72
N HIS A 45 7.38 9.09 10.17
CA HIS A 45 6.96 9.35 11.54
C HIS A 45 5.96 8.25 11.95
N PRO A 46 6.42 7.15 12.59
CA PRO A 46 5.58 6.01 12.92
C PRO A 46 4.66 6.29 14.11
N ARG A 47 3.83 7.33 14.00
CA ARG A 47 2.82 7.71 14.99
C ARG A 47 1.59 8.20 14.24
N ALA A 48 0.48 7.51 14.44
CA ALA A 48 -0.86 8.03 14.20
C ALA A 48 -1.36 8.58 15.54
N ASP A 49 -1.89 9.79 15.59
CA ASP A 49 -2.64 10.28 16.74
C ASP A 49 -4.15 10.19 16.47
N ASP A 50 -4.95 10.38 17.51
CA ASP A 50 -6.40 10.23 17.44
C ASP A 50 -7.01 11.23 16.46
N ASP A 51 -6.45 12.43 16.33
CA ASP A 51 -6.88 13.46 15.38
C ASP A 51 -6.62 13.04 13.93
N LEU A 52 -5.50 12.36 13.63
CA LEU A 52 -5.18 11.83 12.30
C LEU A 52 -6.10 10.65 11.90
N VAL A 53 -6.57 9.87 12.86
CA VAL A 53 -7.41 8.66 12.63
C VAL A 53 -8.91 8.97 12.72
N ALA A 54 -9.29 10.09 13.35
CA ALA A 54 -10.69 10.50 13.47
C ALA A 54 -11.31 10.76 12.08
N THR A 55 -12.52 10.25 11.88
CA THR A 55 -13.26 10.25 10.60
C THR A 55 -14.28 11.38 10.54
#